data_AF-A0A7W0JHJ9-F1
#
_entry.id   AF-A0A7W0JHJ9-F1
#
_cell.length_a   1.000
_cell.length_b   1.000
_cell.length_c   1.000
_cell.angle_alpha   90.00
_cell.angle_beta   90.00
_cell.angle_gamma   90.00
#
_symmetry.space_group_name_H-M   'P 1'
#
loop_
_entity.id
_entity.type
_entity.pdbx_description
1 polymer ?
#
loop_
_entity_poly.entity_id
_entity_poly.type
_entity_poly.pdbx_seq_one_letter_code
_entity_poly.pdbx_strand_id
1 'polypeptide(L)' 'NQRPLHFGLGKDARVERAVIRWPSGKIQTVEAPATGKVHRIREA' A
#
# COMPACT_ATOMS: atom_id res chain seq x y z
N ASN A 1 3.34 -3.34 17.91
CA ASN A 1 4.05 -4.00 16.78
C ASN A 1 3.54 -3.40 15.46
N GLN A 2 3.94 -2.15 15.14
CA GLN A 2 3.64 -1.56 13.83
C GLN A 2 4.88 -1.77 12.96
N ARG A 3 4.75 -2.52 11.87
CA ARG A 3 5.84 -2.78 10.92
C ARG A 3 5.52 -2.01 9.63
N PRO A 4 5.88 -0.71 9.55
CA PRO A 4 5.69 0.03 8.32
C PRO A 4 6.51 -0.65 7.21
N LEU A 5 5.88 -0.84 6.05
CA LEU A 5 6.51 -1.39 4.87
C LEU A 5 6.78 -0.23 3.91
N HIS A 6 8.05 -0.06 3.55
CA HIS A 6 8.49 0.99 2.65
C HIS A 6 8.77 0.38 1.27
N PHE A 7 8.23 1.01 0.24
CA PHE A 7 8.49 0.66 -1.16
C PHE A 7 9.12 1.86 -1.87
N GLY A 8 10.22 1.63 -2.58
CA GLY A 8 10.83 2.63 -3.46
C GLY A 8 10.12 2.67 -4.81
N LEU A 9 10.00 3.86 -5.40
CA LEU A 9 9.32 4.07 -6.70
C LEU A 9 10.27 4.07 -7.89
N GLY A 10 11.57 3.87 -7.67
CA GLY A 10 12.57 3.96 -8.71
C GLY A 10 12.55 5.33 -9.39
N LYS A 11 12.30 5.34 -10.71
CA LYS A 11 12.25 6.56 -11.55
C LYS A 11 10.86 7.19 -11.59
N ASP A 12 9.85 6.50 -11.05
CA ASP A 12 8.47 6.91 -11.19
C ASP A 12 8.08 7.91 -10.10
N ALA A 13 7.34 8.95 -10.50
CA ALA A 13 6.90 10.00 -9.58
C ALA A 13 5.69 9.59 -8.73
N ARG A 14 4.99 8.50 -9.09
CA ARG A 14 3.72 8.09 -8.49
C ARG A 14 3.57 6.58 -8.43
N VAL A 15 2.82 6.11 -7.43
CA VAL A 15 2.33 4.73 -7.37
C VAL A 15 1.00 4.67 -8.09
N GLU A 16 0.85 3.76 -9.05
CA GLU A 16 -0.45 3.54 -9.70
C GLU A 16 -1.41 2.82 -8.75
N ARG A 17 -0.92 1.80 -8.04
CA ARG A 17 -1.73 0.99 -7.13
C ARG A 17 -0.91 0.18 -6.13
N ALA A 18 -1.49 -0.03 -4.95
CA ALA A 18 -1.02 -1.04 -3.99
C ALA A 18 -2.09 -2.12 -3.82
N VAL A 19 -1.69 -3.39 -3.92
CA VAL A 19 -2.57 -4.54 -3.70
C VAL A 19 -2.13 -5.25 -2.43
N ILE A 20 -3.04 -5.38 -1.47
CA ILE A 20 -2.82 -6.04 -0.19
C ILE A 20 -3.56 -7.37 -0.22
N ARG A 21 -2.80 -8.47 -0.06
CA ARG A 21 -3.34 -9.83 0.08
C ARG A 21 -3.32 -10.18 1.57
N TRP A 22 -4.50 -10.27 2.18
CA TRP A 22 -4.63 -10.56 3.61
C TRP A 22 -4.52 -12.06 3.88
N PRO A 23 -4.08 -12.47 5.09
CA PRO A 23 -4.03 -13.89 5.48
C PRO A 23 -5.39 -14.60 5.42
N SER A 24 -6.49 -13.85 5.56
CA SER A 24 -7.87 -14.34 5.40
C SER A 24 -8.22 -14.73 3.96
N GLY A 25 -7.38 -14.38 2.98
CA GLY A 25 -7.65 -14.54 1.55
C GLY A 25 -8.29 -13.31 0.89
N LYS A 26 -8.66 -12.29 1.67
CA LYS A 26 -9.21 -11.04 1.10
C LYS A 26 -8.14 -10.27 0.32
N ILE A 27 -8.56 -9.61 -0.76
CA ILE A 27 -7.72 -8.72 -1.55
C ILE A 27 -8.27 -7.31 -1.40
N GLN A 28 -7.43 -6.39 -0.94
CA GLN A 28 -7.76 -4.97 -0.84
C GLN A 28 -6.81 -4.16 -1.70
N THR A 29 -7.40 -3.25 -2.45
CA THR A 29 -6.70 -2.48 -3.45
C THR A 29 -6.77 -1.01 -3.10
N VAL A 30 -5.61 -0.35 -3.06
CA VAL A 30 -5.48 1.09 -2.84
C VAL A 30 -5.02 1.71 -4.16
N GLU A 31 -5.95 2.36 -4.85
CA GLU A 31 -5.70 3.05 -6.12
C GLU A 31 -4.97 4.37 -5.87
N ALA A 32 -3.96 4.67 -6.71
CA ALA A 32 -3.16 5.89 -6.72
C ALA A 32 -2.76 6.43 -5.33
N PRO A 33 -2.13 5.64 -4.45
CA PRO A 33 -1.79 6.09 -3.11
C PRO A 33 -0.77 7.24 -3.15
N ALA A 34 -1.04 8.27 -2.34
CA ALA A 34 -0.14 9.41 -2.21
C ALA A 34 1.26 8.96 -1.74
N THR A 35 2.29 9.44 -2.43
CA THR A 35 3.70 9.20 -2.11
C THR A 35 4.12 10.02 -0.89
N GLY A 36 5.12 9.54 -0.15
CA GLY A 36 5.61 10.22 1.07
C GLY A 36 4.61 10.25 2.25
N LYS A 37 3.48 9.55 2.14
CA LYS A 37 2.44 9.49 3.16
C LYS A 37 2.29 8.08 3.73
N VAL A 38 2.09 8.00 5.04
CA VAL A 38 1.70 6.74 5.70
C VAL A 38 0.19 6.55 5.55
N HIS A 39 -0.20 5.48 4.84
CA HIS A 39 -1.59 5.07 4.70
C HIS A 39 -1.95 4.06 5.80
N ARG A 40 -2.94 4.39 6.63
CA ARG A 40 -3.47 3.45 7.64
C ARG A 40 -4.58 2.62 7.02
N ILE A 41 -4.27 1.38 6.69
CA ILE A 41 -5.22 0.43 6.10
C ILE A 41 -5.73 -0.51 7.19
N ARG A 42 -7.04 -0.71 7.21
CA ARG A 42 -7.69 -1.82 7.93
C ARG A 42 -8.22 -2.78 6.89
N GLU A 43 -8.12 -4.07 7.19
CA GLU A 43 -8.73 -5.12 6.39
C GLU A 43 -10.24 -4.83 6.23
N ALA A 44 -10.69 -4.80 4.98
CA ALA A 44 -12.11 -4.64 4.60
C ALA A 44 -12.87 -5.95 4.75
#